data_AF-A0A7S3KGP1-F1
#
_entry.id   AF-A0A7S3KGP1-F1
#
_cell.length_a   1.000
_cell.length_b   1.000
_cell.length_c   1.000
_cell.angle_alpha   90.00
_cell.angle_beta   90.00
_cell.angle_gamma   90.00
#
_symmetry.space_group_name_H-M   'P 1'
#
loop_
_entity.id
_entity.type
_entity.pdbx_description
1 polymer ?
#
loop_
_entity_poly.entity_id
_entity_poly.type
_entity_poly.pdbx_seq_one_letter_code
_entity_poly.pdbx_strand_id
1 'polypeptide(L)'
;MMGEVARKKIDQGENPFHFEDSQNYTEKKPLVIMATPGMLQNGLSRDLFEEWCEDEKNGIIFTGYSVEGTLAKQVMNKPSEIKIGDKNKTLKLNMTVEVISFSAHCDFKQTSHFIKEIKPPNIVLVHGDQNEMAKLKKELDIIYKEEINVLAPRNCQPVKFSFVTDKSSKMLGKAKDTFDNFLNTDGGFKIDRDTFESIAKNLSQEENKIDNKMLQIDHEARNPEEIKSQQIEEDAIMKEFNDNMVTIEGLFVENKLENMIIDETEINEFTSLSKNFVSQQQVIPYKYDPEFLIEASRDLFDSVELLSGNLEDLKNDIILKIEGIDVVYRRKAECLELSWNSSPKCDLITDAIGLLAIQLSNNPPANMVKSMVNHRKEKKHSVEQFKVFQKILREHCEEIKINENNIIEIYDC
;
A
#
# COMPACT_ATOMS: atom_id res chain seq x y z
N MET A 1 -34.52 -7.00 19.66
CA MET A 1 -33.48 -7.36 20.64
C MET A 1 -34.04 -7.99 21.92
N MET A 2 -35.27 -8.51 21.94
CA MET A 2 -35.78 -9.24 23.12
C MET A 2 -35.53 -10.74 22.95
N GLY A 3 -35.42 -11.45 24.07
CA GLY A 3 -35.33 -12.91 24.07
C GLY A 3 -36.53 -13.57 23.39
N GLU A 4 -36.32 -14.76 22.85
CA GLU A 4 -37.30 -15.45 22.00
C GLU A 4 -38.65 -15.66 22.69
N VAL A 5 -38.64 -15.90 24.00
CA VAL A 5 -39.86 -16.08 24.82
C VAL A 5 -40.70 -14.80 24.86
N ALA A 6 -40.08 -13.64 25.10
CA ALA A 6 -40.80 -12.37 25.11
C ALA A 6 -41.31 -12.01 23.72
N ARG A 7 -40.52 -12.34 22.67
CA ARG A 7 -40.94 -12.15 21.28
C ARG A 7 -42.19 -12.97 20.95
N LYS A 8 -42.21 -14.26 21.30
CA LYS A 8 -43.37 -15.14 21.08
C LYS A 8 -44.64 -14.64 21.77
N LYS A 9 -44.53 -14.08 22.98
CA LYS A 9 -45.68 -13.48 23.68
C LYS A 9 -46.24 -12.25 22.96
N ILE A 10 -45.35 -11.38 22.48
CA ILE A 10 -45.74 -10.21 21.68
C ILE A 10 -46.40 -10.64 20.37
N ASP A 11 -45.84 -11.67 19.70
CA ASP A 11 -46.42 -12.22 18.47
C ASP A 11 -47.81 -12.86 18.70
N GLN A 12 -48.09 -13.32 19.92
CA GLN A 12 -49.41 -13.81 20.35
C GLN A 12 -50.39 -12.68 20.73
N GLY A 13 -49.98 -11.41 20.63
CA GLY A 13 -50.79 -10.24 20.95
C GLY A 13 -50.77 -9.84 22.43
N GLU A 14 -50.00 -10.53 23.28
CA GLU A 14 -49.82 -10.18 24.69
C GLU A 14 -48.56 -9.32 24.86
N ASN A 15 -48.73 -8.05 25.26
CA ASN A 15 -47.60 -7.19 25.57
C ASN A 15 -47.17 -7.37 27.05
N PRO A 16 -46.00 -7.97 27.34
CA PRO A 16 -45.55 -8.19 28.72
C PRO A 16 -45.15 -6.91 29.46
N PHE A 17 -45.12 -5.76 28.77
CA PHE A 17 -44.81 -4.45 29.35
C PHE A 17 -46.06 -3.59 29.58
N HIS A 18 -47.25 -4.09 29.23
CA HIS A 18 -48.50 -3.42 29.55
C HIS A 18 -48.97 -3.84 30.95
N PHE A 19 -48.70 -2.99 31.94
CA PHE A 19 -49.11 -3.21 33.33
C PHE A 19 -50.39 -2.41 33.61
N GLU A 20 -51.42 -3.04 34.21
CA GLU A 20 -52.63 -2.35 34.66
C GLU A 20 -52.37 -1.63 36.00
N ASP A 21 -52.57 -0.31 35.98
CA ASP A 21 -52.58 0.66 37.09
C ASP A 21 -51.38 0.72 38.06
N SER A 22 -50.54 1.74 37.86
CA SER A 22 -49.67 2.32 38.89
C SER A 22 -50.47 3.26 39.80
N GLN A 23 -50.92 2.76 40.95
CA GLN A 23 -51.60 3.56 41.97
C GLN A 23 -50.70 4.69 42.52
N ASN A 24 -51.33 5.80 42.93
CA ASN A 24 -50.68 6.83 43.74
C ASN A 24 -50.31 6.23 45.12
N TYR A 25 -49.03 6.29 45.50
CA TYR A 25 -48.48 5.69 46.73
C TYR A 25 -48.91 6.37 48.04
N THR A 26 -49.90 7.26 47.99
CA THR A 26 -50.42 8.03 49.13
C THR A 26 -51.40 7.27 50.03
N GLU A 27 -51.79 6.04 49.68
CA GLU A 27 -52.68 5.20 50.51
C GLU A 27 -51.90 4.45 51.60
N LYS A 28 -52.45 4.43 52.84
CA LYS A 28 -51.90 3.69 53.99
C LYS A 28 -52.17 2.18 53.89
N LYS A 29 -51.68 1.53 52.84
CA LYS A 29 -51.74 0.07 52.65
C LYS A 29 -50.33 -0.48 52.39
N PRO A 30 -50.06 -1.76 52.70
CA PRO A 30 -48.83 -2.41 52.26
C PRO A 30 -48.71 -2.34 50.74
N LEU A 31 -47.58 -1.85 50.24
CA LEU A 31 -47.33 -1.59 48.83
C LEU A 31 -45.88 -1.92 48.47
N VAL A 32 -45.63 -2.24 47.20
CA VAL A 32 -44.30 -2.53 46.66
C VAL A 32 -43.93 -1.39 45.71
N ILE A 33 -42.86 -0.65 46.01
CA ILE A 33 -42.34 0.40 45.14
C ILE A 33 -41.02 -0.04 44.51
N MET A 34 -40.95 0.08 43.19
CA MET A 34 -39.69 0.07 42.45
C MET A 34 -39.28 1.50 42.18
N ALA A 35 -38.22 1.97 42.82
CA ALA A 35 -37.76 3.35 42.72
C ALA A 35 -36.35 3.43 42.12
N THR A 36 -36.11 4.47 41.33
CA THR A 36 -34.80 4.80 40.78
C THR A 36 -34.20 6.01 41.49
N PRO A 37 -32.87 6.15 41.56
CA PRO A 37 -31.81 5.22 41.11
C PRO A 37 -31.52 4.10 42.14
N GLY A 38 -31.04 2.94 41.66
CA GLY A 38 -30.84 1.74 42.49
C GLY A 38 -29.73 1.82 43.55
N MET A 39 -28.87 2.84 43.51
CA MET A 39 -27.75 3.01 44.45
C MET A 39 -28.03 4.03 45.57
N LEU A 40 -29.28 4.50 45.71
CA LEU A 40 -29.72 5.47 46.73
C LEU A 40 -28.88 6.77 46.78
N GLN A 41 -28.39 7.23 45.64
CA GLN A 41 -27.55 8.43 45.57
C GLN A 41 -28.37 9.71 45.77
N ASN A 42 -29.53 9.79 45.11
CA ASN A 42 -30.44 10.93 45.09
C ASN A 42 -31.83 10.49 44.61
N GLY A 43 -32.78 11.41 44.52
CA GLY A 43 -34.10 11.18 43.93
C GLY A 43 -35.03 10.32 44.78
N LEU A 44 -36.09 9.81 44.14
CA LEU A 44 -37.22 9.18 44.82
C LEU A 44 -36.80 7.95 45.66
N SER A 45 -35.86 7.14 45.18
CA SER A 45 -35.41 5.97 45.94
C SER A 45 -34.75 6.37 47.27
N ARG A 46 -34.01 7.48 47.29
CA ARG A 46 -33.39 8.02 48.51
C ARG A 46 -34.44 8.66 49.41
N ASP A 47 -35.35 9.45 48.87
CA ASP A 47 -36.39 10.13 49.66
C ASP A 47 -37.27 9.11 50.40
N LEU A 48 -37.70 8.05 49.70
CA LEU A 48 -38.48 6.95 50.29
C LEU A 48 -37.68 6.19 51.35
N PHE A 49 -36.38 5.95 51.10
CA PHE A 49 -35.51 5.31 52.08
C PHE A 49 -35.37 6.15 53.36
N GLU A 50 -35.14 7.46 53.23
CA GLU A 50 -35.02 8.37 54.37
C GLU A 50 -36.31 8.48 55.19
N GLU A 51 -37.48 8.27 54.57
CA GLU A 51 -38.79 8.28 55.24
C GLU A 51 -39.10 6.96 55.93
N TRP A 52 -38.66 5.83 55.38
CA TRP A 52 -39.12 4.49 55.79
C TRP A 52 -38.11 3.67 56.61
N CYS A 53 -36.84 4.09 56.69
CA CYS A 53 -35.79 3.24 57.26
C CYS A 53 -35.89 2.96 58.77
N GLU A 54 -36.58 3.82 59.52
CA GLU A 54 -36.71 3.72 60.98
C GLU A 54 -37.86 2.81 61.44
N ASP A 55 -38.75 2.41 60.52
CA ASP A 55 -39.87 1.51 60.82
C ASP A 55 -39.49 0.05 60.50
N GLU A 56 -39.55 -0.82 61.50
CA GLU A 56 -39.25 -2.26 61.42
C GLU A 56 -40.21 -3.03 60.51
N LYS A 57 -41.39 -2.49 60.20
CA LYS A 57 -42.35 -3.12 59.28
C LYS A 57 -41.96 -2.98 57.82
N ASN A 58 -41.04 -2.05 57.51
CA ASN A 58 -40.59 -1.80 56.16
C ASN A 58 -39.41 -2.70 55.80
N GLY A 59 -39.22 -2.89 54.49
CA GLY A 59 -38.12 -3.66 53.96
C GLY A 59 -37.60 -3.08 52.65
N ILE A 60 -36.30 -3.21 52.42
CA ILE A 60 -35.63 -2.81 51.19
C ILE A 60 -34.92 -4.02 50.60
N ILE A 61 -35.11 -4.22 49.29
CA ILE A 61 -34.48 -5.28 48.53
C ILE A 61 -33.56 -4.65 47.49
N PHE A 62 -32.26 -4.93 47.59
CA PHE A 62 -31.29 -4.55 46.57
C PHE A 62 -31.19 -5.66 45.53
N THR A 63 -31.45 -5.30 44.27
CA THR A 63 -31.58 -6.26 43.16
C THR A 63 -30.30 -6.48 42.35
N GLY A 64 -29.24 -5.70 42.63
CA GLY A 64 -28.01 -5.70 41.82
C GLY A 64 -26.78 -5.23 42.59
N TYR A 65 -25.67 -5.09 41.86
CA TYR A 65 -24.41 -4.64 42.41
C TYR A 65 -24.46 -3.14 42.76
N SER A 66 -23.97 -2.81 43.95
CA SER A 66 -23.78 -1.42 44.40
C SER A 66 -22.29 -1.12 44.51
N VAL A 67 -21.88 0.00 43.94
CA VAL A 67 -20.49 0.46 43.92
C VAL A 67 -20.06 0.90 45.33
N GLU A 68 -18.79 0.67 45.68
CA GLU A 68 -18.21 1.20 46.92
C GLU A 68 -18.34 2.72 47.02
N GLY A 69 -18.58 3.22 48.24
CA GLY A 69 -18.82 4.64 48.51
C GLY A 69 -20.26 5.11 48.31
N THR A 70 -21.16 4.26 47.78
CA THR A 70 -22.59 4.59 47.69
C THR A 70 -23.34 4.32 49.00
N LEU A 71 -24.44 5.05 49.21
CA LEU A 71 -25.32 4.84 50.36
C LEU A 71 -25.92 3.42 50.35
N ALA A 72 -26.32 2.92 49.18
CA ALA A 72 -26.79 1.55 49.04
C ALA A 72 -25.77 0.52 49.57
N LYS A 73 -24.49 0.66 49.21
CA LYS A 73 -23.44 -0.25 49.69
C LYS A 73 -23.27 -0.18 51.22
N GLN A 74 -23.42 1.00 51.81
CA GLN A 74 -23.41 1.16 53.27
C GLN A 74 -24.61 0.45 53.91
N VAL A 75 -25.83 0.64 53.39
CA VAL A 75 -27.06 0.01 53.90
C VAL A 75 -26.97 -1.52 53.80
N MET A 76 -26.41 -2.06 52.71
CA MET A 76 -26.21 -3.50 52.53
C MET A 76 -25.33 -4.14 53.62
N ASN A 77 -24.42 -3.36 54.22
CA ASN A 77 -23.59 -3.83 55.33
C ASN A 77 -24.33 -3.81 56.69
N LYS A 78 -25.61 -3.42 56.71
CA LYS A 78 -26.50 -3.38 57.88
C LYS A 78 -25.92 -2.60 59.09
N PRO A 79 -25.49 -1.34 58.91
CA PRO A 79 -25.04 -0.52 60.03
C PRO A 79 -26.20 -0.15 60.94
N SER A 80 -25.97 -0.01 62.25
CA SER A 80 -27.00 0.38 63.22
C SER A 80 -27.52 1.80 62.98
N GLU A 81 -26.65 2.68 62.51
CA GLU A 81 -26.95 4.09 62.23
C GLU A 81 -26.35 4.51 60.89
N ILE A 82 -27.10 5.32 60.14
CA ILE A 82 -26.72 5.82 58.82
C ILE A 82 -26.63 7.34 58.87
N LYS A 83 -25.48 7.88 58.47
CA LYS A 83 -25.26 9.32 58.38
C LYS A 83 -25.58 9.81 56.98
N ILE A 84 -26.52 10.74 56.87
CA ILE A 84 -26.90 11.36 55.61
C ILE A 84 -26.13 12.67 55.45
N GLY A 85 -25.14 12.65 54.55
CA GLY A 85 -24.15 13.71 54.38
C GLY A 85 -24.71 15.11 54.11
N ASP A 86 -25.86 15.21 53.44
CA ASP A 86 -26.43 16.51 53.05
C ASP A 86 -27.12 17.26 54.19
N LYS A 87 -27.45 16.61 55.32
CA LYS A 87 -28.27 17.21 56.39
C LYS A 87 -27.69 17.03 57.80
N ASN A 88 -26.52 16.41 57.97
CA ASN A 88 -26.01 15.97 59.28
C ASN A 88 -27.07 15.18 60.09
N LYS A 89 -27.98 14.51 59.38
CA LYS A 89 -29.07 13.71 59.97
C LYS A 89 -28.57 12.28 60.13
N THR A 90 -28.73 11.74 61.33
CA THR A 90 -28.49 10.32 61.60
C THR A 90 -29.83 9.62 61.65
N LEU A 91 -29.98 8.56 60.85
CA LEU A 91 -31.17 7.69 60.87
C LEU A 91 -30.81 6.34 61.46
N LYS A 92 -31.74 5.75 62.21
CA LYS A 92 -31.60 4.36 62.69
C LYS A 92 -32.08 3.39 61.63
N LEU A 93 -31.28 2.38 61.34
CA LEU A 93 -31.66 1.34 60.38
C LEU A 93 -32.39 0.22 61.11
N ASN A 94 -33.72 0.29 61.11
CA ASN A 94 -34.59 -0.70 61.74
C ASN A 94 -35.31 -1.59 60.70
N MET A 95 -35.43 -1.11 59.46
CA MET A 95 -36.05 -1.86 58.37
C MET A 95 -35.23 -3.12 57.98
N THR A 96 -35.91 -4.12 57.42
CA THR A 96 -35.22 -5.33 56.92
C THR A 96 -34.48 -5.04 55.62
N VAL A 97 -33.18 -5.37 55.56
CA VAL A 97 -32.36 -5.22 54.35
C VAL A 97 -32.03 -6.59 53.76
N GLU A 98 -32.49 -6.83 52.53
CA GLU A 98 -32.22 -8.04 51.76
C GLU A 98 -31.52 -7.73 50.44
N VAL A 99 -30.69 -8.65 49.97
CA VAL A 99 -29.92 -8.52 48.73
C VAL A 99 -30.19 -9.74 47.86
N ILE A 100 -30.90 -9.53 46.76
CA ILE A 100 -31.25 -10.58 45.79
C ILE A 100 -30.63 -10.19 44.45
N SER A 101 -29.57 -10.87 44.04
CA SER A 101 -28.89 -10.55 42.78
C SER A 101 -29.65 -11.11 41.58
N PHE A 102 -30.21 -10.22 40.75
CA PHE A 102 -30.70 -10.55 39.41
C PHE A 102 -29.63 -10.27 38.34
N SER A 103 -28.36 -10.39 38.72
CA SER A 103 -27.22 -10.04 37.87
C SER A 103 -27.35 -10.60 36.45
N ALA A 104 -27.35 -9.69 35.47
CA ALA A 104 -27.20 -10.04 34.06
C ALA A 104 -25.74 -10.38 33.68
N HIS A 105 -24.81 -10.34 34.65
CA HIS A 105 -23.43 -10.74 34.45
C HIS A 105 -23.28 -12.25 34.49
N CYS A 106 -22.42 -12.75 33.61
CA CYS A 106 -22.08 -14.16 33.53
C CYS A 106 -21.29 -14.61 34.77
N ASP A 107 -21.55 -15.83 35.22
CA ASP A 107 -20.76 -16.46 36.27
C ASP A 107 -19.44 -17.05 35.72
N PHE A 108 -18.61 -17.58 36.62
CA PHE A 108 -17.35 -18.23 36.23
C PHE A 108 -17.59 -19.41 35.29
N LYS A 109 -18.64 -20.20 35.50
CA LYS A 109 -18.92 -21.41 34.70
C LYS A 109 -19.30 -21.04 33.27
N GLN A 110 -20.17 -20.06 33.10
CA GLN A 110 -20.58 -19.51 31.81
C GLN A 110 -19.40 -18.86 31.08
N THR A 111 -18.62 -18.05 31.79
CA THR A 111 -17.43 -17.40 31.21
C THR A 111 -16.38 -18.43 30.78
N SER A 112 -16.11 -19.42 31.62
CA SER A 112 -15.20 -20.51 31.30
C SER A 112 -15.70 -21.32 30.10
N HIS A 113 -16.99 -21.63 30.04
CA HIS A 113 -17.58 -22.34 28.91
C HIS A 113 -17.46 -21.55 27.60
N PHE A 114 -17.77 -20.25 27.63
CA PHE A 114 -17.61 -19.34 26.49
C PHE A 114 -16.16 -19.32 25.96
N ILE A 115 -15.17 -19.26 26.86
CA ILE A 115 -13.76 -19.31 26.48
C ILE A 115 -13.39 -20.67 25.88
N LYS A 116 -13.94 -21.77 26.41
CA LYS A 116 -13.70 -23.12 25.87
C LYS A 116 -14.24 -23.30 24.46
N GLU A 117 -15.34 -22.64 24.11
CA GLU A 117 -15.92 -22.71 22.77
C GLU A 117 -15.12 -21.90 21.76
N ILE A 118 -14.68 -20.69 22.14
CA ILE A 118 -13.97 -19.79 21.21
C ILE A 118 -12.49 -20.17 21.07
N LYS A 119 -11.86 -20.63 22.15
CA LYS A 119 -10.41 -20.90 22.24
C LYS A 119 -9.54 -19.77 21.64
N PRO A 120 -9.69 -18.51 22.14
CA PRO A 120 -8.93 -17.39 21.60
C PRO A 120 -7.45 -17.50 21.97
N PRO A 121 -6.51 -17.03 21.14
CA PRO A 121 -5.08 -17.05 21.45
C PRO A 121 -4.69 -16.09 22.59
N ASN A 122 -5.42 -14.98 22.72
CA ASN A 122 -5.19 -13.97 23.76
C ASN A 122 -6.53 -13.56 24.40
N ILE A 123 -6.55 -13.42 25.71
CA ILE A 123 -7.71 -12.94 26.50
C ILE A 123 -7.29 -11.70 27.29
N VAL A 124 -8.08 -10.63 27.22
CA VAL A 124 -7.87 -9.42 28.03
C VAL A 124 -9.05 -9.25 28.98
N LEU A 125 -8.78 -9.36 30.28
CA LEU A 125 -9.75 -9.16 31.34
C LEU A 125 -9.89 -7.67 31.65
N VAL A 126 -11.12 -7.18 31.58
CA VAL A 126 -11.51 -5.78 31.85
C VAL A 126 -12.84 -5.75 32.63
N HIS A 127 -13.23 -4.57 33.11
CA HIS A 127 -14.53 -4.34 33.77
C HIS A 127 -14.80 -5.31 34.94
N GLY A 128 -13.80 -5.52 35.80
CA GLY A 128 -13.95 -6.29 37.03
C GLY A 128 -13.21 -5.64 38.19
N ASP A 129 -13.57 -6.05 39.41
CA ASP A 129 -12.80 -5.71 40.61
C ASP A 129 -11.37 -6.28 40.48
N GLN A 130 -10.36 -5.53 40.93
CA GLN A 130 -8.97 -5.93 40.87
C GLN A 130 -8.71 -7.31 41.49
N ASN A 131 -9.32 -7.60 42.64
CA ASN A 131 -9.11 -8.86 43.34
C ASN A 131 -9.81 -10.02 42.64
N GLU A 132 -11.03 -9.82 42.17
CA GLU A 132 -11.80 -10.84 41.46
C GLU A 132 -11.21 -11.13 40.07
N MET A 133 -10.73 -10.11 39.35
CA MET A 133 -9.99 -10.29 38.10
C MET A 133 -8.69 -11.06 38.32
N ALA A 134 -7.96 -10.79 39.41
CA ALA A 134 -6.74 -11.52 39.73
C ALA A 134 -7.00 -13.00 40.04
N LYS A 135 -8.11 -13.32 40.70
CA LYS A 135 -8.56 -14.71 40.93
C LYS A 135 -8.94 -15.38 39.61
N LEU A 136 -9.78 -14.72 38.80
CA LEU A 136 -10.21 -15.24 37.50
C LEU A 136 -9.01 -15.51 36.58
N LYS A 137 -8.06 -14.58 36.53
CA LYS A 137 -6.82 -14.76 35.76
C LYS A 137 -6.07 -16.02 36.19
N LYS A 138 -5.83 -16.21 37.49
CA LYS A 138 -5.12 -17.38 38.01
C LYS A 138 -5.81 -18.70 37.64
N GLU A 139 -7.14 -18.76 37.78
CA GLU A 139 -7.91 -19.94 37.40
C GLU A 139 -7.82 -20.23 35.89
N LEU A 140 -7.91 -19.20 35.05
CA LEU A 140 -7.76 -19.37 33.59
C LEU A 140 -6.34 -19.80 33.20
N ASP A 141 -5.30 -19.22 33.82
CA ASP A 141 -3.90 -19.62 33.60
C ASP A 141 -3.68 -21.10 33.97
N ILE A 142 -4.30 -21.59 35.06
CA ILE A 142 -4.22 -23.00 35.49
C ILE A 142 -4.95 -23.93 34.51
N ILE A 143 -6.09 -23.52 33.97
CA ILE A 143 -6.89 -24.34 33.06
C ILE A 143 -6.21 -24.48 31.69
N TYR A 144 -5.64 -23.40 31.17
CA TYR A 144 -5.15 -23.34 29.78
C TYR A 144 -3.64 -23.45 29.63
N LYS A 145 -2.86 -23.57 30.72
CA LYS A 145 -1.42 -23.93 30.77
C LYS A 145 -0.66 -23.67 29.46
N GLU A 146 -0.57 -22.40 29.07
CA GLU A 146 0.21 -21.88 27.92
C GLU A 146 -0.45 -21.93 26.53
N GLU A 147 -1.64 -22.53 26.34
CA GLU A 147 -2.38 -22.44 25.07
C GLU A 147 -2.96 -21.03 24.84
N ILE A 148 -3.31 -20.33 25.92
CA ILE A 148 -3.98 -19.04 25.88
C ILE A 148 -3.23 -18.05 26.78
N ASN A 149 -2.91 -16.87 26.24
CA ASN A 149 -2.32 -15.79 27.00
C ASN A 149 -3.39 -14.92 27.67
N VAL A 150 -3.49 -14.97 29.00
CA VAL A 150 -4.47 -14.19 29.77
C VAL A 150 -3.82 -12.94 30.36
N LEU A 151 -4.36 -11.78 30.03
CA LEU A 151 -3.87 -10.47 30.44
C LEU A 151 -4.93 -9.75 31.27
N ALA A 152 -4.52 -9.08 32.36
CA ALA A 152 -5.38 -8.24 33.19
C ALA A 152 -4.70 -6.87 33.38
N PRO A 153 -4.71 -6.02 32.33
CA PRO A 153 -4.03 -4.73 32.36
C PRO A 153 -4.71 -3.76 33.32
N ARG A 154 -3.92 -2.88 33.92
CA ARG A 154 -4.45 -1.72 34.67
C ARG A 154 -4.92 -0.63 33.70
N ASN A 155 -5.72 0.31 34.22
CA ASN A 155 -6.06 1.52 33.46
C ASN A 155 -4.77 2.20 32.97
N CYS A 156 -4.79 2.66 31.71
CA CYS A 156 -3.65 3.27 31.01
C CYS A 156 -2.44 2.34 30.76
N GLN A 157 -2.56 1.02 30.99
CA GLN A 157 -1.52 0.07 30.62
C GLN A 157 -1.73 -0.37 29.15
N PRO A 158 -0.79 -0.10 28.24
CA PRO A 158 -0.91 -0.56 26.86
C PRO A 158 -0.71 -2.08 26.78
N VAL A 159 -1.55 -2.74 25.98
CA VAL A 159 -1.39 -4.14 25.61
C VAL A 159 -0.97 -4.19 24.14
N LYS A 160 0.16 -4.86 23.86
CA LYS A 160 0.69 -5.03 22.51
C LYS A 160 0.47 -6.46 22.05
N PHE A 161 -0.08 -6.60 20.85
CA PHE A 161 -0.20 -7.88 20.17
C PHE A 161 0.61 -7.83 18.87
N SER A 162 1.39 -8.88 18.63
CA SER A 162 2.10 -9.07 17.37
C SER A 162 1.29 -10.05 16.54
N PHE A 163 0.77 -9.58 15.42
CA PHE A 163 0.07 -10.42 14.45
C PHE A 163 1.01 -10.64 13.27
N VAL A 164 1.53 -11.87 13.14
CA VAL A 164 2.20 -12.28 11.91
C VAL A 164 1.12 -12.45 10.87
N THR A 165 1.18 -11.65 9.81
CA THR A 165 0.27 -11.76 8.67
C THR A 165 1.11 -12.21 7.49
N ASP A 166 0.76 -13.37 6.93
CA ASP A 166 1.32 -13.78 5.66
C ASP A 166 0.81 -12.80 4.61
N LYS A 167 1.72 -12.01 4.04
CA LYS A 167 1.39 -11.10 2.95
C LYS A 167 1.07 -11.95 1.72
N SER A 168 -0.20 -12.26 1.53
CA SER A 168 -0.69 -12.86 0.30
C SER A 168 -1.00 -11.78 -0.73
N SER A 169 -0.68 -12.06 -1.98
CA SER A 169 -1.04 -11.22 -3.12
C SER A 169 -1.82 -12.05 -4.13
N LYS A 170 -2.87 -11.47 -4.70
CA LYS A 170 -3.64 -12.12 -5.77
C LYS A 170 -3.02 -11.76 -7.11
N MET A 171 -2.59 -12.76 -7.85
CA MET A 171 -2.20 -12.60 -9.25
C MET A 171 -3.45 -12.61 -10.13
N LEU A 172 -3.58 -11.63 -11.02
CA LEU A 172 -4.73 -11.47 -11.90
C LEU A 172 -4.30 -11.38 -13.37
N GLY A 173 -5.18 -11.83 -14.25
CA GLY A 173 -5.04 -11.65 -15.69
C GLY A 173 -3.93 -12.48 -16.33
N LYS A 174 -3.24 -11.92 -17.33
CA LYS A 174 -2.16 -12.62 -18.07
C LYS A 174 -1.01 -13.09 -17.19
N ALA A 175 -0.70 -12.37 -16.11
CA ALA A 175 0.32 -12.79 -15.15
C ALA A 175 -0.03 -14.14 -14.51
N LYS A 176 -1.32 -14.39 -14.27
CA LYS A 176 -1.83 -15.67 -13.80
C LYS A 176 -1.75 -16.73 -14.90
N ASP A 177 -2.15 -16.41 -16.12
CA ASP A 177 -2.13 -17.38 -17.23
C ASP A 177 -0.70 -17.83 -17.57
N THR A 178 0.29 -16.93 -17.51
CA THR A 178 1.71 -17.27 -17.68
C THR A 178 2.20 -18.21 -16.57
N PHE A 179 1.78 -17.96 -15.33
CA PHE A 179 2.09 -18.82 -14.19
C PHE A 179 1.41 -20.19 -14.30
N ASP A 180 0.14 -20.22 -14.70
CA ASP A 180 -0.62 -21.45 -14.90
C ASP A 180 -0.07 -22.28 -16.09
N ASN A 181 0.37 -21.62 -17.16
CA ASN A 181 1.03 -22.29 -18.28
C ASN A 181 2.40 -22.88 -17.88
N PHE A 182 3.16 -22.18 -17.04
CA PHE A 182 4.41 -22.70 -16.49
C PHE A 182 4.18 -23.95 -15.61
N LEU A 183 3.16 -23.92 -14.74
CA LEU A 183 2.79 -25.09 -13.94
C LEU A 183 2.37 -26.30 -14.78
N ASN A 184 1.81 -26.06 -15.98
CA ASN A 184 1.28 -27.09 -16.87
C ASN A 184 2.26 -27.56 -17.97
N THR A 185 3.44 -26.95 -18.11
CA THR A 185 4.44 -27.39 -19.11
C THR A 185 5.29 -28.53 -18.53
N ASP A 186 5.60 -29.57 -19.32
CA ASP A 186 6.25 -30.85 -18.94
C ASP A 186 7.74 -30.77 -18.48
N GLY A 187 8.08 -29.70 -17.76
CA GLY A 187 9.25 -29.60 -16.87
C GLY A 187 8.88 -29.01 -15.49
N GLY A 188 7.59 -28.77 -15.24
CA GLY A 188 7.07 -28.15 -14.04
C GLY A 188 7.14 -29.08 -12.83
N PHE A 189 7.84 -28.61 -11.80
CA PHE A 189 7.77 -29.13 -10.43
C PHE A 189 6.31 -29.32 -10.01
N LYS A 190 5.84 -30.59 -9.98
CA LYS A 190 4.67 -30.98 -9.18
C LYS A 190 5.07 -30.90 -7.71
N ILE A 191 5.09 -29.69 -7.16
CA ILE A 191 5.15 -29.52 -5.72
C ILE A 191 3.72 -29.66 -5.23
N ASP A 192 3.44 -30.79 -4.56
CA ASP A 192 2.25 -30.93 -3.74
C ASP A 192 2.21 -29.75 -2.77
N ARG A 193 1.02 -29.19 -2.56
CA ARG A 193 0.79 -28.01 -1.70
C ARG A 193 1.44 -28.16 -0.31
N ASP A 194 1.52 -29.40 0.18
CA ASP A 194 2.14 -29.78 1.45
C ASP A 194 3.68 -29.68 1.45
N THR A 195 4.34 -29.91 0.30
CA THR A 195 5.80 -29.75 0.17
C THR A 195 6.20 -28.28 0.05
N PHE A 196 5.38 -27.44 -0.59
CA PHE A 196 5.63 -25.99 -0.62
C PHE A 196 5.49 -25.36 0.77
N GLU A 197 4.47 -25.74 1.55
CA GLU A 197 4.31 -25.30 2.94
C GLU A 197 5.47 -25.78 3.84
N SER A 198 6.01 -26.96 3.58
CA SER A 198 7.16 -27.50 4.31
C SER A 198 8.45 -26.74 3.98
N ILE A 199 8.67 -26.39 2.71
CA ILE A 199 9.85 -25.62 2.26
C ILE A 199 9.75 -24.16 2.74
N ALA A 200 8.57 -23.54 2.66
CA ALA A 200 8.34 -22.19 3.17
C ALA A 200 8.53 -22.09 4.70
N LYS A 201 8.12 -23.13 5.45
CA LYS A 201 8.42 -23.24 6.88
C LYS A 201 9.91 -23.44 7.17
N ASN A 202 10.63 -24.16 6.32
CA ASN A 202 12.08 -24.33 6.48
C ASN A 202 12.85 -23.04 6.18
N LEU A 203 12.47 -22.30 5.13
CA LEU A 203 13.06 -21.00 4.79
C LEU A 203 12.85 -19.95 5.90
N SER A 204 11.64 -19.88 6.46
CA SER A 204 11.36 -19.00 7.60
C SER A 204 12.05 -19.44 8.89
N GLN A 205 12.37 -20.73 9.08
CA GLN A 205 13.21 -21.20 10.19
C GLN A 205 14.70 -20.89 9.98
N GLU A 206 15.18 -20.86 8.73
CA GLU A 206 16.56 -20.49 8.41
C GLU A 206 16.81 -18.98 8.49
N GLU A 207 15.87 -18.14 8.04
CA GLU A 207 15.93 -16.67 8.25
C GLU A 207 15.99 -16.33 9.75
N ASN A 208 15.16 -16.98 10.57
CA ASN A 208 15.22 -16.83 12.03
C ASN A 208 16.54 -17.32 12.65
N LYS A 209 17.25 -18.26 12.02
CA LYS A 209 18.59 -18.71 12.45
C LYS A 209 19.67 -17.70 12.07
N ILE A 210 19.52 -17.00 10.95
CA ILE A 210 20.43 -15.96 10.46
C ILE A 210 20.29 -14.69 11.31
N ASP A 211 19.06 -14.27 11.62
CA ASP A 211 18.79 -13.12 12.49
C ASP A 211 19.31 -13.34 13.92
N ASN A 212 19.17 -14.55 14.46
CA ASN A 212 19.74 -14.90 15.76
C ASN A 212 21.28 -15.00 15.76
N LYS A 213 21.90 -15.26 14.59
CA LYS A 213 23.37 -15.23 14.43
C LYS A 213 23.89 -13.80 14.29
N MET A 214 23.14 -12.91 13.65
CA MET A 214 23.49 -11.49 13.51
C MET A 214 23.50 -10.73 14.84
N LEU A 215 22.74 -11.19 15.85
CA LEU A 215 22.74 -10.62 17.20
C LEU A 215 23.95 -11.03 18.07
N GLN A 216 24.88 -11.86 17.58
CA GLN A 216 26.07 -12.30 18.33
C GLN A 216 27.44 -11.98 17.68
N ILE A 217 27.47 -11.21 16.59
CA ILE A 217 28.73 -10.89 15.89
C ILE A 217 28.94 -9.37 15.86
N ASP A 218 28.99 -8.77 17.04
CA ASP A 218 29.74 -7.53 17.26
C ASP A 218 31.05 -7.93 17.94
N HIS A 219 32.18 -7.69 17.25
CA HIS A 219 33.57 -8.04 17.58
C HIS A 219 34.11 -9.34 16.97
N GLU A 220 34.67 -9.23 15.75
CA GLU A 220 36.11 -9.41 15.47
C GLU A 220 36.36 -9.26 13.96
N ALA A 221 37.43 -8.57 13.60
CA ALA A 221 37.80 -8.26 12.21
C ALA A 221 38.05 -9.54 11.40
N ARG A 222 37.27 -9.76 10.33
CA ARG A 222 37.45 -10.87 9.38
C ARG A 222 38.32 -10.50 8.19
N ASN A 223 39.14 -11.46 7.79
CA ASN A 223 40.26 -11.38 6.86
C ASN A 223 39.78 -11.31 5.39
N PRO A 224 40.46 -10.59 4.46
CA PRO A 224 39.96 -10.35 3.09
C PRO A 224 39.86 -11.59 2.18
N GLU A 225 40.51 -12.70 2.51
CA GLU A 225 40.50 -13.94 1.69
C GLU A 225 39.25 -14.82 1.92
N GLU A 226 38.58 -14.70 3.08
CA GLU A 226 37.32 -15.41 3.34
C GLU A 226 36.13 -14.78 2.59
N ILE A 227 36.17 -13.48 2.33
CA ILE A 227 35.10 -12.74 1.62
C ILE A 227 35.02 -13.15 0.14
N LYS A 228 36.16 -13.40 -0.51
CA LYS A 228 36.19 -13.86 -1.91
C LYS A 228 35.67 -15.29 -2.08
N SER A 229 35.96 -16.15 -1.10
CA SER A 229 35.50 -17.54 -1.10
C SER A 229 33.98 -17.62 -0.90
N GLN A 230 33.44 -16.76 -0.01
CA GLN A 230 32.00 -16.64 0.26
C GLN A 230 31.22 -16.03 -0.92
N GLN A 231 31.78 -15.01 -1.61
CA GLN A 231 31.16 -14.45 -2.81
C GLN A 231 31.04 -15.45 -3.96
N ILE A 232 32.01 -16.34 -4.14
CA ILE A 232 31.97 -17.36 -5.21
C ILE A 232 30.92 -18.45 -4.90
N GLU A 233 30.73 -18.80 -3.63
CA GLU A 233 29.65 -19.71 -3.20
C GLU A 233 28.27 -19.04 -3.32
N GLU A 234 28.13 -17.77 -2.94
CA GLU A 234 26.89 -16.99 -3.13
C GLU A 234 26.54 -16.84 -4.62
N ASP A 235 27.52 -16.54 -5.48
CA ASP A 235 27.32 -16.42 -6.92
C ASP A 235 26.98 -17.76 -7.59
N ALA A 236 27.51 -18.88 -7.08
CA ALA A 236 27.19 -20.23 -7.58
C ALA A 236 25.79 -20.68 -7.14
N ILE A 237 25.39 -20.39 -5.90
CA ILE A 237 24.04 -20.61 -5.38
C ILE A 237 23.04 -19.74 -6.15
N MET A 238 23.34 -18.47 -6.39
CA MET A 238 22.51 -17.56 -7.22
C MET A 238 22.40 -18.05 -8.68
N LYS A 239 23.42 -18.72 -9.21
CA LYS A 239 23.37 -19.31 -10.56
C LYS A 239 22.47 -20.54 -10.64
N GLU A 240 22.56 -21.46 -9.69
CA GLU A 240 21.63 -22.61 -9.61
C GLU A 240 20.20 -22.18 -9.25
N PHE A 241 20.03 -21.08 -8.50
CA PHE A 241 18.73 -20.47 -8.22
C PHE A 241 18.10 -19.80 -9.44
N ASN A 242 18.89 -19.16 -10.31
CA ASN A 242 18.39 -18.48 -11.50
C ASN A 242 17.90 -19.45 -12.59
N ASP A 243 18.46 -20.66 -12.70
CA ASP A 243 18.05 -21.65 -13.70
C ASP A 243 16.66 -22.27 -13.39
N ASN A 244 16.18 -22.15 -12.14
CA ASN A 244 14.90 -22.72 -11.68
C ASN A 244 13.85 -21.67 -11.26
N MET A 245 14.13 -20.38 -11.42
CA MET A 245 13.17 -19.32 -11.09
C MET A 245 12.35 -18.88 -12.32
N VAL A 246 11.04 -18.76 -12.10
CA VAL A 246 10.16 -18.01 -13.01
C VAL A 246 10.12 -16.58 -12.53
N THR A 247 10.66 -15.67 -13.32
CA THR A 247 10.49 -14.24 -13.08
C THR A 247 9.05 -13.86 -13.44
N ILE A 248 8.27 -13.49 -12.42
CA ILE A 248 6.92 -12.96 -12.62
C ILE A 248 7.07 -11.44 -12.68
N GLU A 249 7.05 -10.90 -13.90
CA GLU A 249 7.03 -9.45 -14.13
C GLU A 249 5.60 -8.94 -14.10
N GLY A 250 5.34 -7.89 -13.32
CA GLY A 250 4.01 -7.32 -13.17
C GLY A 250 4.00 -6.10 -12.26
N LEU A 251 2.94 -5.31 -12.36
CA LEU A 251 2.70 -4.18 -11.48
C LEU A 251 2.15 -4.67 -10.14
N PHE A 252 2.84 -4.35 -9.05
CA PHE A 252 2.35 -4.60 -7.70
C PHE A 252 1.48 -3.44 -7.23
N VAL A 253 0.20 -3.72 -6.95
CA VAL A 253 -0.77 -2.76 -6.42
C VAL A 253 -1.05 -3.10 -4.96
N GLU A 254 -0.55 -2.26 -4.06
CA GLU A 254 -0.86 -2.35 -2.63
C GLU A 254 -2.19 -1.64 -2.35
N ASN A 255 -3.21 -2.41 -1.97
CA ASN A 255 -4.47 -1.88 -1.46
C ASN A 255 -4.62 -2.26 0.01
N LYS A 256 -5.32 -1.44 0.80
CA LYS A 256 -5.40 -1.55 2.27
C LYS A 256 -5.92 -2.90 2.79
N LEU A 257 -6.56 -3.71 1.93
CA LEU A 257 -7.19 -4.97 2.28
C LEU A 257 -6.58 -6.17 1.54
N GLU A 258 -6.18 -5.99 0.28
CA GLU A 258 -5.65 -7.07 -0.56
C GLU A 258 -4.57 -6.53 -1.49
N ASN A 259 -3.43 -7.22 -1.53
CA ASN A 259 -2.37 -6.92 -2.49
C ASN A 259 -2.67 -7.63 -3.81
N MET A 260 -2.36 -6.98 -4.92
CA MET A 260 -2.61 -7.53 -6.26
C MET A 260 -1.36 -7.40 -7.13
N ILE A 261 -1.10 -8.42 -7.94
CA ILE A 261 -0.10 -8.39 -9.02
C ILE A 261 -0.87 -8.46 -10.33
N ILE A 262 -0.69 -7.45 -11.17
CA ILE A 262 -1.43 -7.28 -12.42
C ILE A 262 -0.43 -7.03 -13.54
N ASP A 263 -0.70 -7.57 -14.73
CA ASP A 263 0.08 -7.25 -15.92
C ASP A 263 -0.08 -5.76 -16.31
N GLU A 264 0.95 -5.19 -16.93
CA GLU A 264 0.92 -3.79 -17.38
C GLU A 264 -0.32 -3.54 -18.26
N THR A 265 -0.71 -4.48 -19.13
CA THR A 265 -1.77 -4.25 -20.13
C THR A 265 -3.18 -4.20 -19.55
N GLU A 266 -3.41 -4.77 -18.37
CA GLU A 266 -4.75 -5.01 -17.81
C GLU A 266 -5.07 -4.15 -16.60
N ILE A 267 -4.21 -3.16 -16.30
CA ILE A 267 -4.39 -2.24 -15.19
C ILE A 267 -5.75 -1.52 -15.23
N ASN A 268 -6.24 -1.16 -16.41
CA ASN A 268 -7.52 -0.45 -16.60
C ASN A 268 -8.74 -1.35 -16.32
N GLU A 269 -8.59 -2.68 -16.38
CA GLU A 269 -9.69 -3.63 -16.18
C GLU A 269 -9.88 -3.94 -14.69
N PHE A 270 -8.77 -4.03 -13.95
CA PHE A 270 -8.77 -4.44 -12.55
C PHE A 270 -8.63 -3.28 -11.57
N THR A 271 -8.23 -2.09 -12.03
CA THR A 271 -8.09 -0.89 -11.20
C THR A 271 -8.72 0.32 -11.86
N SER A 272 -9.00 1.36 -11.06
CA SER A 272 -9.40 2.67 -11.58
C SER A 272 -8.23 3.48 -12.16
N LEU A 273 -7.02 2.90 -12.19
CA LEU A 273 -5.83 3.56 -12.73
C LEU A 273 -5.83 3.40 -14.25
N SER A 274 -5.62 4.52 -14.94
CA SER A 274 -5.38 4.55 -16.37
C SER A 274 -3.92 4.87 -16.67
N LYS A 275 -3.29 4.15 -17.60
CA LYS A 275 -2.00 4.57 -18.13
C LYS A 275 -2.13 5.83 -18.97
N ASN A 276 -1.21 6.76 -18.75
CA ASN A 276 -1.02 7.91 -19.63
C ASN A 276 0.38 7.82 -20.21
N PHE A 277 0.48 7.88 -21.54
CA PHE A 277 1.74 8.03 -22.25
C PHE A 277 1.82 9.45 -22.78
N VAL A 278 2.99 10.09 -22.63
CA VAL A 278 3.26 11.39 -23.23
C VAL A 278 4.09 11.14 -24.47
N SER A 279 3.48 11.24 -25.65
CA SER A 279 4.23 11.19 -26.91
C SER A 279 4.86 12.56 -27.16
N GLN A 280 6.17 12.56 -27.39
CA GLN A 280 6.96 13.74 -27.69
C GLN A 280 7.49 13.67 -29.10
N GLN A 281 7.63 14.85 -29.71
CA GLN A 281 8.11 14.99 -31.07
C GLN A 281 9.08 16.16 -31.13
N GLN A 282 10.21 15.93 -31.78
CA GLN A 282 11.25 16.94 -31.98
C GLN A 282 11.67 16.96 -33.45
N VAL A 283 11.75 18.15 -34.02
CA VAL A 283 12.19 18.34 -35.41
C VAL A 283 13.51 19.08 -35.41
N ILE A 284 14.52 18.49 -36.04
CA ILE A 284 15.88 18.99 -36.12
C ILE A 284 16.23 19.23 -37.58
N PRO A 285 16.62 20.44 -37.98
CA PRO A 285 17.10 20.70 -39.34
C PRO A 285 18.35 19.85 -39.65
N TYR A 286 18.30 19.05 -40.72
CA TYR A 286 19.40 18.18 -41.14
C TYR A 286 19.46 18.11 -42.66
N LYS A 287 20.49 18.75 -43.25
CA LYS A 287 20.63 18.94 -44.70
C LYS A 287 21.50 17.89 -45.39
N TYR A 288 22.01 16.94 -44.62
CA TYR A 288 23.03 16.01 -45.05
C TYR A 288 22.44 14.64 -45.35
N ASP A 289 23.21 13.78 -46.02
CA ASP A 289 22.74 12.45 -46.39
C ASP A 289 22.45 11.61 -45.12
N PRO A 290 21.24 11.02 -44.98
CA PRO A 290 20.87 10.19 -43.84
C PRO A 290 21.78 8.99 -43.61
N GLU A 291 22.53 8.53 -44.62
CA GLU A 291 23.47 7.41 -44.48
C GLU A 291 24.51 7.64 -43.38
N PHE A 292 25.01 8.88 -43.24
CA PHE A 292 25.98 9.23 -42.21
C PHE A 292 25.38 9.20 -40.80
N LEU A 293 24.10 9.58 -40.67
CA LEU A 293 23.40 9.51 -39.40
C LEU A 293 23.14 8.06 -39.02
N ILE A 294 22.83 7.20 -39.98
CA ILE A 294 22.62 5.76 -39.77
C ILE A 294 23.91 5.07 -39.32
N GLU A 295 25.03 5.36 -39.99
CA GLU A 295 26.35 4.81 -39.61
C GLU A 295 26.74 5.26 -38.20
N ALA A 296 26.67 6.56 -37.90
CA ALA A 296 26.97 7.07 -36.57
C ALA A 296 26.03 6.55 -35.48
N SER A 297 24.77 6.27 -35.82
CA SER A 297 23.81 5.69 -34.88
C SER A 297 24.09 4.22 -34.61
N ARG A 298 24.57 3.46 -35.61
CA ARG A 298 24.99 2.05 -35.43
C ARG A 298 26.23 1.91 -34.57
N ASP A 299 27.12 2.90 -34.59
CA ASP A 299 28.30 2.90 -33.72
C ASP A 299 27.94 3.14 -32.22
N LEU A 300 26.77 3.73 -31.96
CA LEU A 300 26.36 4.15 -30.61
C LEU A 300 25.21 3.33 -30.02
N PHE A 301 24.38 2.72 -30.86
CA PHE A 301 23.21 1.97 -30.44
C PHE A 301 23.18 0.58 -31.07
N ASP A 302 22.90 -0.43 -30.26
CA ASP A 302 22.92 -1.84 -30.68
C ASP A 302 21.72 -2.22 -31.59
N SER A 303 20.61 -1.47 -31.53
CA SER A 303 19.40 -1.76 -32.31
C SER A 303 18.97 -0.58 -33.19
N VAL A 304 19.43 -0.60 -34.44
CA VAL A 304 19.05 0.36 -35.50
C VAL A 304 18.43 -0.42 -36.66
N GLU A 305 17.11 -0.38 -36.76
CA GLU A 305 16.35 -1.04 -37.81
C GLU A 305 15.85 -0.04 -38.86
N LEU A 306 16.00 -0.38 -40.14
CA LEU A 306 15.46 0.40 -41.25
C LEU A 306 14.09 -0.17 -41.62
N LEU A 307 13.02 0.55 -41.30
CA LEU A 307 11.64 0.06 -41.49
C LEU A 307 11.10 0.34 -42.90
N SER A 308 11.48 1.44 -43.54
CA SER A 308 11.12 1.71 -44.94
C SER A 308 12.03 2.74 -45.64
N GLY A 309 12.27 2.50 -46.93
CA GLY A 309 13.07 3.33 -47.83
C GLY A 309 14.26 2.57 -48.42
N ASN A 310 14.21 2.21 -49.72
CA ASN A 310 15.42 1.78 -50.42
C ASN A 310 16.40 2.97 -50.44
N LEU A 311 17.67 2.74 -50.07
CA LEU A 311 18.73 3.75 -50.12
C LEU A 311 18.84 4.44 -51.50
N GLU A 312 18.40 3.76 -52.56
CA GLU A 312 18.46 4.22 -53.96
C GLU A 312 17.23 5.06 -54.41
N ASP A 313 16.10 5.02 -53.70
CA ASP A 313 14.88 5.72 -54.12
C ASP A 313 14.83 7.16 -53.58
N LEU A 314 15.32 8.11 -54.39
CA LEU A 314 15.41 9.56 -54.12
C LEU A 314 14.07 10.30 -53.87
N LYS A 315 12.93 9.60 -53.80
CA LYS A 315 11.60 10.21 -53.66
C LYS A 315 10.93 10.02 -52.29
N ASN A 316 11.36 9.06 -51.49
CA ASN A 316 10.67 8.67 -50.26
C ASN A 316 11.39 9.18 -48.99
N ASP A 317 10.60 9.43 -47.95
CA ASP A 317 11.08 9.68 -46.59
C ASP A 317 11.71 8.39 -46.03
N ILE A 318 12.79 8.51 -45.25
CA ILE A 318 13.47 7.36 -44.64
C ILE A 318 12.97 7.20 -43.21
N ILE A 319 12.53 6.00 -42.83
CA ILE A 319 12.05 5.71 -41.48
C ILE A 319 12.98 4.71 -40.82
N LEU A 320 13.58 5.14 -39.71
CA LEU A 320 14.49 4.38 -38.87
C LEU A 320 13.82 4.16 -37.51
N LYS A 321 14.04 2.98 -36.93
CA LYS A 321 13.66 2.69 -35.56
C LYS A 321 14.91 2.41 -34.75
N ILE A 322 15.17 3.26 -33.76
CA ILE A 322 16.37 3.17 -32.91
C ILE A 322 15.90 2.95 -31.48
N GLU A 323 16.15 1.77 -30.92
CA GLU A 323 15.76 1.42 -29.54
C GLU A 323 14.31 1.78 -29.15
N GLY A 324 13.39 1.70 -30.10
CA GLY A 324 11.97 2.03 -29.91
C GLY A 324 11.57 3.49 -30.17
N ILE A 325 12.49 4.33 -30.64
CA ILE A 325 12.24 5.70 -31.10
C ILE A 325 12.08 5.70 -32.62
N ASP A 326 11.04 6.38 -33.11
CA ASP A 326 10.79 6.54 -34.53
C ASP A 326 11.53 7.79 -35.04
N VAL A 327 12.47 7.57 -35.95
CA VAL A 327 13.33 8.59 -36.54
C VAL A 327 12.98 8.69 -38.02
N VAL A 328 12.31 9.77 -38.41
CA VAL A 328 11.86 10.01 -39.78
C VAL A 328 12.70 11.11 -40.41
N TYR A 329 13.44 10.77 -41.45
CA TYR A 329 14.18 11.76 -42.23
C TYR A 329 13.39 12.19 -43.47
N ARG A 330 12.97 13.46 -43.48
CA ARG A 330 12.20 14.04 -44.59
C ARG A 330 13.11 14.79 -45.56
N ARG A 331 13.50 14.12 -46.65
CA ARG A 331 14.39 14.66 -47.69
C ARG A 331 13.89 15.97 -48.31
N LYS A 332 12.57 16.15 -48.51
CA LYS A 332 12.00 17.38 -49.10
C LYS A 332 12.04 18.59 -48.17
N ALA A 333 12.01 18.35 -46.86
CA ALA A 333 11.96 19.39 -45.84
C ALA A 333 13.32 19.65 -45.19
N GLU A 334 14.35 18.86 -45.56
CA GLU A 334 15.70 18.92 -44.98
C GLU A 334 15.67 18.86 -43.44
N CYS A 335 14.84 17.99 -42.88
CA CYS A 335 14.68 17.83 -41.43
C CYS A 335 14.60 16.36 -40.99
N LEU A 336 15.04 16.15 -39.76
CA LEU A 336 14.93 14.92 -39.00
C LEU A 336 13.81 15.09 -37.96
N GLU A 337 12.82 14.21 -38.00
CA GLU A 337 11.68 14.18 -37.11
C GLU A 337 11.83 12.98 -36.18
N LEU A 338 12.08 13.25 -34.90
CA LEU A 338 12.19 12.25 -33.84
C LEU A 338 10.85 12.18 -33.11
N SER A 339 10.27 10.99 -32.99
CA SER A 339 9.02 10.75 -32.27
C SER A 339 9.18 9.59 -31.29
N TRP A 340 8.84 9.82 -30.02
CA TRP A 340 9.00 8.81 -28.97
C TRP A 340 7.95 8.95 -27.87
N ASN A 341 7.79 7.88 -27.09
CA ASN A 341 7.04 7.93 -25.84
C ASN A 341 7.99 8.32 -24.72
N SER A 342 7.65 9.38 -23.98
CA SER A 342 8.50 9.93 -22.92
C SER A 342 8.81 8.89 -21.85
N SER A 343 10.10 8.65 -21.67
CA SER A 343 10.65 7.80 -20.62
C SER A 343 12.09 8.21 -20.39
N PRO A 344 12.65 8.05 -19.17
CA PRO A 344 14.04 8.43 -18.91
C PRO A 344 15.05 7.81 -19.88
N LYS A 345 14.77 6.60 -20.36
CA LYS A 345 15.59 5.91 -21.36
C LYS A 345 15.43 6.55 -22.75
N CYS A 346 14.19 6.68 -23.23
CA CYS A 346 13.92 7.20 -24.57
C CYS A 346 14.29 8.69 -24.70
N ASP A 347 14.11 9.49 -23.65
CA ASP A 347 14.47 10.91 -23.64
C ASP A 347 16.00 11.06 -23.82
N LEU A 348 16.80 10.27 -23.09
CA LEU A 348 18.26 10.29 -23.17
C LEU A 348 18.78 9.85 -24.56
N ILE A 349 18.17 8.80 -25.13
CA ILE A 349 18.55 8.32 -26.46
C ILE A 349 18.18 9.36 -27.53
N THR A 350 17.01 9.99 -27.40
CA THR A 350 16.56 11.01 -28.35
C THR A 350 17.47 12.24 -28.31
N ASP A 351 17.84 12.71 -27.12
CA ASP A 351 18.79 13.81 -26.95
C ASP A 351 20.14 13.48 -27.59
N ALA A 352 20.63 12.25 -27.42
CA ALA A 352 21.86 11.78 -28.05
C ALA A 352 21.76 11.78 -29.59
N ILE A 353 20.70 11.23 -30.17
CA ILE A 353 20.47 11.26 -31.62
C ILE A 353 20.38 12.70 -32.13
N GLY A 354 19.67 13.56 -31.41
CA GLY A 354 19.52 14.97 -31.78
C GLY A 354 20.84 15.74 -31.74
N LEU A 355 21.65 15.53 -30.71
CA LEU A 355 22.98 16.10 -30.60
C LEU A 355 23.91 15.61 -31.72
N LEU A 356 23.85 14.32 -32.08
CA LEU A 356 24.63 13.77 -33.19
C LEU A 356 24.25 14.43 -34.52
N ALA A 357 22.95 14.59 -34.78
CA ALA A 357 22.47 15.26 -35.98
C ALA A 357 22.98 16.71 -36.06
N ILE A 358 22.95 17.44 -34.93
CA ILE A 358 23.47 18.81 -34.84
C ILE A 358 24.99 18.83 -35.02
N GLN A 359 25.72 17.93 -34.38
CA GLN A 359 27.19 17.85 -34.47
C GLN A 359 27.64 17.57 -35.90
N LEU A 360 27.01 16.61 -36.58
CA LEU A 360 27.28 16.31 -37.99
C LEU A 360 26.94 17.51 -38.89
N SER A 361 25.92 18.30 -38.53
CA SER A 361 25.55 19.49 -39.28
C SER A 361 26.54 20.66 -39.15
N ASN A 362 27.11 20.84 -37.95
CA ASN A 362 28.05 21.92 -37.68
C ASN A 362 29.49 21.58 -38.10
N ASN A 363 29.90 20.30 -37.95
CA ASN A 363 31.24 19.82 -38.26
C ASN A 363 31.17 18.56 -39.14
N PRO A 364 30.90 18.69 -40.45
CA PRO A 364 30.82 17.53 -41.34
C PRO A 364 32.21 16.88 -41.51
N PRO A 365 32.35 15.56 -41.31
CA PRO A 365 33.64 14.87 -41.51
C PRO A 365 34.10 15.01 -42.96
N ALA A 366 35.43 15.01 -43.19
CA ALA A 366 36.02 15.30 -44.51
C ALA A 366 35.52 14.36 -45.64
N ASN A 367 35.07 13.15 -45.30
CA ASN A 367 34.48 12.19 -46.24
C ASN A 367 33.07 12.61 -46.70
N MET A 368 32.30 13.29 -45.84
CA MET A 368 30.99 13.86 -46.12
C MET A 368 31.09 15.07 -47.08
N VAL A 369 32.16 15.87 -46.96
CA VAL A 369 32.42 16.99 -47.87
C VAL A 369 32.79 16.50 -49.28
N LYS A 370 33.43 15.34 -49.41
CA LYS A 370 33.78 14.74 -50.71
C LYS A 370 32.55 14.22 -51.46
N SER A 371 31.58 13.59 -50.78
CA SER A 371 30.32 13.17 -51.41
C SER A 371 29.48 14.39 -51.87
N MET A 372 29.53 15.51 -51.14
CA MET A 372 28.91 16.78 -51.53
C MET A 372 29.47 17.39 -52.83
N VAL A 373 30.79 17.33 -53.05
CA VAL A 373 31.43 17.87 -54.27
C VAL A 373 31.02 17.07 -55.52
N ASN A 374 30.81 15.76 -55.38
CA ASN A 374 30.32 14.92 -56.47
C ASN A 374 28.83 15.20 -56.78
N HIS A 375 27.98 15.41 -55.76
CA HIS A 375 26.57 15.78 -55.99
C HIS A 375 26.36 17.22 -56.50
N ARG A 376 27.25 18.17 -56.21
CA ARG A 376 27.16 19.54 -56.77
C ARG A 376 27.48 19.63 -58.26
N LYS A 377 28.25 18.69 -58.84
CA LYS A 377 28.55 18.70 -60.28
C LYS A 377 27.33 18.43 -61.16
N GLU A 378 26.23 17.93 -60.60
CA GLU A 378 24.99 17.66 -61.36
C GLU A 378 23.97 18.80 -61.35
N LYS A 379 24.14 19.85 -60.52
CA LYS A 379 23.27 21.03 -60.53
C LYS A 379 23.89 22.20 -61.32
N LYS A 380 23.68 22.22 -62.64
CA LYS A 380 23.89 23.40 -63.50
C LYS A 380 22.88 24.52 -63.15
N HIS A 381 23.08 25.23 -62.04
CA HIS A 381 22.34 26.46 -61.73
C HIS A 381 23.20 27.61 -61.18
N SER A 382 24.52 27.45 -61.06
CA SER A 382 25.40 28.51 -60.53
C SER A 382 25.97 29.48 -61.58
N VAL A 383 25.83 29.21 -62.89
CA VAL A 383 26.43 30.07 -63.95
C VAL A 383 25.64 31.36 -64.17
N GLU A 384 24.32 31.36 -63.97
CA GLU A 384 23.48 32.56 -64.14
C GLU A 384 23.60 33.53 -62.96
N GLN A 385 23.69 33.01 -61.73
CA GLN A 385 23.89 33.86 -60.53
C GLN A 385 25.27 34.54 -60.55
N PHE A 386 26.30 33.86 -61.07
CA PHE A 386 27.63 34.44 -61.23
C PHE A 386 27.66 35.57 -62.29
N LYS A 387 26.87 35.43 -63.37
CA LYS A 387 26.70 36.50 -64.39
C LYS A 387 25.95 37.71 -63.85
N VAL A 388 24.95 37.51 -62.99
CA VAL A 388 24.24 38.61 -62.31
C VAL A 388 25.17 39.34 -61.35
N PHE A 389 25.98 38.61 -60.58
CA PHE A 389 26.97 39.20 -59.68
C PHE A 389 28.07 39.98 -60.42
N GLN A 390 28.54 39.46 -61.57
CA GLN A 390 29.48 40.16 -62.46
C GLN A 390 28.91 41.48 -63.01
N LYS A 391 27.59 41.53 -63.27
CA LYS A 391 26.94 42.71 -63.83
C LYS A 391 26.81 43.82 -62.78
N ILE A 392 26.50 43.47 -61.53
CA ILE A 392 26.40 44.41 -60.41
C ILE A 392 27.77 44.99 -60.04
N LEU A 393 28.83 44.18 -60.07
CA LEU A 393 30.20 44.64 -59.78
C LEU A 393 30.74 45.62 -60.83
N ARG A 394 30.41 45.44 -62.12
CA ARG A 394 30.78 46.39 -63.19
C ARG A 394 30.06 47.72 -63.11
N GLU A 395 28.92 47.80 -62.43
CA GLU A 395 28.21 49.06 -62.21
C GLU A 395 28.82 49.90 -61.08
N HIS A 396 29.62 49.30 -60.19
CA HIS A 396 30.13 49.96 -58.98
C HIS A 396 31.67 50.13 -58.93
N CYS A 397 32.46 49.46 -59.79
CA CYS A 397 33.92 49.58 -59.80
C CYS A 397 34.44 49.82 -61.24
N GLU A 398 35.37 50.76 -61.41
CA GLU A 398 35.81 51.23 -62.75
C GLU A 398 36.84 50.30 -63.44
N GLU A 399 37.60 49.45 -62.73
CA GLU A 399 38.48 48.44 -63.35
C GLU A 399 38.39 47.05 -62.68
N ILE A 400 37.83 46.08 -63.41
CA ILE A 400 37.78 44.66 -63.01
C ILE A 400 38.44 43.80 -64.09
N LYS A 401 39.45 43.00 -63.71
CA LYS A 401 40.00 41.94 -64.56
C LYS A 401 39.69 40.56 -63.97
N ILE A 402 39.37 39.61 -64.85
CA ILE A 402 39.03 38.22 -64.49
C ILE A 402 40.02 37.30 -65.20
N ASN A 403 40.71 36.46 -64.44
CA ASN A 403 41.63 35.43 -64.97
C ASN A 403 40.87 34.13 -65.34
N GLU A 404 41.49 33.26 -66.14
CA GLU A 404 40.88 32.00 -66.66
C GLU A 404 40.39 31.02 -65.56
N ASN A 405 40.77 31.25 -64.29
CA ASN A 405 40.35 30.48 -63.13
C ASN A 405 39.17 31.10 -62.33
N ASN A 406 38.42 32.07 -62.90
CA ASN A 406 37.27 32.74 -62.25
C ASN A 406 37.59 33.51 -60.95
N ILE A 407 38.83 33.96 -60.78
CA ILE A 407 39.23 34.87 -59.70
C ILE A 407 39.07 36.31 -60.19
N ILE A 408 38.38 37.14 -59.40
CA ILE A 408 38.11 38.55 -59.69
C ILE A 408 39.14 39.39 -58.94
N GLU A 409 39.98 40.11 -59.66
CA GLU A 409 40.92 41.08 -59.08
C GLU A 409 40.34 42.49 -59.31
N ILE A 410 40.08 43.20 -58.21
CA ILE A 410 39.55 44.57 -58.18
C ILE A 410 40.72 45.49 -57.85
N TYR A 411 41.00 46.46 -58.72
CA TYR A 411 42.04 47.47 -58.50
C TYR A 411 41.33 48.80 -58.20
N ASP A 412 41.39 49.20 -56.93
CA ASP A 412 40.75 50.35 -56.28
C ASP A 412 39.20 50.34 -56.20
N CYS A 413 38.69 50.54 -54.97
CA CYS A 413 37.27 50.75 -54.65
C CYS A 413 36.92 52.23 -54.64
#